data_AF-A0A355RII8-F1
#
_entry.id   AF-A0A355RII8-F1
#
_cell.length_a   1.000
_cell.length_b   1.000
_cell.length_c   1.000
_cell.angle_alpha   90.00
_cell.angle_beta   90.00
_cell.angle_gamma   90.00
#
_symmetry.space_group_name_H-M   'P 1'
#
loop_
_entity.id
_entity.type
_entity.pdbx_description
1 polymer ?
#
loop_
_entity_poly.entity_id
_entity_poly.type
_entity_poly.pdbx_seq_one_letter_code
_entity_poly.pdbx_strand_id
1 'polypeptide(L)'
;YPSERDGHETPDQRLRRLAYNGLAWRYPDGASQKVKTLLEHELSLIAKLAYAPYFLTVHDIVKFARDQNILCQGRGSAANSVVCYCLGVTSVSPEIGTMVF
;
A
#
# COMPACT_ATOMS: atom_id res chain seq x y z
N TYR A 1 12.33 -11.06 -12.10
CA TYR A 1 10.90 -10.70 -12.09
C TYR A 1 10.24 -11.47 -13.19
N PRO A 2 9.32 -12.41 -12.91
CA PRO A 2 8.58 -13.01 -14.00
C PRO A 2 7.78 -11.89 -14.65
N SER A 3 8.07 -11.72 -15.92
CA SER A 3 7.69 -10.62 -16.77
C SER A 3 6.18 -10.61 -16.99
N GLU A 4 5.44 -9.82 -16.22
CA GLU A 4 4.15 -9.30 -16.66
C GLU A 4 4.39 -7.96 -17.36
N ARG A 5 4.98 -8.07 -18.54
CA ARG A 5 4.76 -7.12 -19.62
C ARG A 5 3.33 -7.30 -20.10
N ASP A 6 2.35 -6.87 -19.30
CA ASP A 6 1.13 -6.38 -19.93
C ASP A 6 1.43 -4.92 -20.27
N GLY A 7 1.70 -4.66 -21.55
CA GLY A 7 2.38 -3.46 -22.05
C GLY A 7 1.62 -2.14 -21.91
N HIS A 8 0.71 -2.03 -20.93
CA HIS A 8 -0.23 -0.94 -20.79
C HIS A 8 -0.13 -0.16 -19.47
N GLU A 9 0.58 -0.65 -18.44
CA GLU A 9 0.64 0.02 -17.12
C GLU A 9 2.07 0.08 -16.56
N THR A 10 2.54 1.27 -16.16
CA THR A 10 3.84 1.43 -15.47
C THR A 10 3.77 0.91 -14.02
N PRO A 11 4.91 0.58 -13.39
CA PRO A 11 4.93 0.17 -11.99
C PRO A 11 4.23 1.17 -11.06
N ASP A 12 4.39 2.47 -11.31
CA ASP A 12 3.74 3.54 -10.54
C ASP A 12 2.22 3.55 -10.73
N GLN A 13 1.76 3.36 -11.97
CA GLN A 13 0.32 3.27 -12.26
C GLN A 13 -0.29 2.04 -11.60
N ARG A 14 0.38 0.87 -11.69
CA ARG A 14 -0.04 -0.37 -11.05
C ARG A 14 -0.11 -0.21 -9.53
N LEU A 15 0.92 0.39 -8.92
CA LEU A 15 0.96 0.64 -7.48
C LEU A 15 -0.19 1.57 -7.05
N ARG A 16 -0.42 2.66 -7.80
CA ARG A 16 -1.51 3.60 -7.54
C ARG A 16 -2.87 2.91 -7.59
N ARG A 17 -3.14 2.14 -8.64
CA ARG A 17 -4.39 1.38 -8.77
C ARG A 17 -4.60 0.41 -7.61
N LEU A 18 -3.57 -0.35 -7.22
CA LEU A 18 -3.63 -1.27 -6.09
C LEU A 18 -3.86 -0.53 -4.76
N ALA A 19 -3.19 0.60 -4.55
CA ALA A 19 -3.38 1.38 -3.33
C ALA A 19 -4.80 1.97 -3.22
N TYR A 20 -5.39 2.42 -4.33
CA TYR A 20 -6.78 2.87 -4.36
C TYR A 20 -7.79 1.75 -4.14
N ASN A 21 -7.55 0.57 -4.72
CA ASN A 21 -8.37 -0.61 -4.44
C ASN A 21 -8.29 -1.01 -2.96
N GLY A 22 -7.07 -0.96 -2.39
CA GLY A 22 -6.83 -1.18 -0.97
C GLY A 22 -7.52 -0.14 -0.09
N LEU A 23 -7.56 1.12 -0.50
CA LEU A 23 -8.26 2.18 0.19
C LEU A 23 -9.77 1.92 0.24
N ALA A 24 -10.37 1.53 -0.89
CA ALA A 24 -11.80 1.17 -0.94
C ALA A 24 -12.11 -0.07 -0.07
N TRP A 25 -11.21 -1.04 -0.04
CA TRP A 25 -11.34 -2.22 0.82
C TRP A 25 -11.26 -1.87 2.32
N ARG A 26 -10.35 -0.97 2.70
CA ARG A 26 -10.14 -0.56 4.11
C ARG A 26 -11.15 0.46 4.63
N TYR A 27 -11.70 1.28 3.75
CA TYR A 27 -12.65 2.35 4.07
C TYR A 27 -13.93 2.19 3.22
N PRO A 28 -14.76 1.17 3.51
CA PRO A 28 -15.99 0.92 2.74
C PRO A 28 -16.97 2.10 2.80
N ASP A 29 -17.01 2.83 3.91
CA ASP A 29 -17.84 4.03 4.11
C ASP A 29 -17.19 5.32 3.57
N GLY A 30 -16.02 5.19 2.94
CA GLY A 30 -15.25 6.30 2.39
C GLY A 30 -14.12 6.79 3.31
N ALA A 31 -12.93 6.93 2.72
CA ALA A 31 -11.77 7.47 3.42
C ALA A 31 -11.88 8.99 3.63
N SER A 32 -11.38 9.48 4.77
CA SER A 32 -11.29 10.90 5.08
C SER A 32 -10.43 11.66 4.05
N GLN A 33 -10.69 12.96 3.86
CA GLN A 33 -9.88 13.78 2.94
C GLN A 33 -8.40 13.79 3.36
N LYS A 34 -8.13 13.72 4.66
CA LYS A 34 -6.77 13.61 5.22
C LYS A 34 -6.04 12.36 4.71
N VAL A 35 -6.70 11.19 4.75
CA VAL A 35 -6.11 9.93 4.27
C VAL A 35 -5.88 9.96 2.76
N LYS A 36 -6.82 10.49 1.98
CA LYS A 36 -6.66 10.62 0.52
C LYS A 36 -5.46 11.51 0.17
N THR A 37 -5.31 12.65 0.85
CA THR A 37 -4.16 13.54 0.65
C THR A 37 -2.83 12.88 1.04
N LEU A 38 -2.80 12.13 2.16
CA LEU A 38 -1.61 11.39 2.58
C LEU A 38 -1.24 10.29 1.59
N LEU A 39 -2.23 9.52 1.11
CA LEU A 39 -2.02 8.49 0.10
C LEU A 39 -1.38 9.07 -1.17
N GLU A 40 -1.91 10.18 -1.66
CA GLU A 40 -1.38 10.87 -2.84
C GLU A 40 0.05 11.38 -2.65
N HIS A 41 0.34 11.94 -1.47
CA HIS A 41 1.67 12.39 -1.12
C HIS A 41 2.68 11.24 -1.10
N GLU A 42 2.34 10.12 -0.46
CA GLU A 42 3.19 8.92 -0.41
C GLU A 42 3.41 8.31 -1.81
N LEU A 43 2.35 8.15 -2.60
CA LEU A 43 2.47 7.66 -3.99
C LEU A 43 3.37 8.56 -4.83
N SER A 44 3.25 9.88 -4.68
CA SER A 44 4.10 10.84 -5.38
C SER A 44 5.57 10.73 -4.96
N LEU A 45 5.85 10.50 -3.67
CA LEU A 45 7.20 10.27 -3.17
C LEU A 45 7.79 8.95 -3.67
N ILE A 46 7.00 7.86 -3.66
CA ILE A 46 7.43 6.55 -4.15
C ILE A 46 7.80 6.62 -5.64
N ALA A 47 6.99 7.32 -6.43
CA ALA A 47 7.26 7.52 -7.85
C ALA A 47 8.54 8.35 -8.09
N LYS A 48 8.73 9.44 -7.33
CA LYS A 48 9.96 10.25 -7.40
C LYS A 48 11.23 9.46 -7.07
N LEU A 49 11.12 8.51 -6.14
CA LEU A 49 12.23 7.65 -5.70
C LEU A 49 12.36 6.35 -6.52
N ALA A 50 11.49 6.13 -7.52
CA ALA A 50 11.42 4.92 -8.32
C ALA A 50 11.28 3.62 -7.49
N TYR A 51 10.61 3.69 -6.34
CA TYR A 51 10.44 2.54 -5.44
C TYR A 51 9.20 1.69 -5.73
N ALA A 52 8.40 2.03 -6.74
CA ALA A 52 7.17 1.29 -7.03
C ALA A 52 7.36 -0.24 -7.22
N PRO A 53 8.41 -0.72 -7.93
CA PRO A 53 8.64 -2.17 -8.07
C PRO A 53 8.86 -2.90 -6.73
N TYR A 54 9.50 -2.22 -5.77
CA TYR A 54 9.72 -2.78 -4.42
C TYR A 54 8.37 -2.99 -3.71
N PHE A 55 7.50 -1.97 -3.71
CA PHE A 55 6.17 -2.07 -3.09
C PHE A 55 5.27 -3.11 -3.76
N LEU A 56 5.34 -3.25 -5.09
CA LEU A 56 4.62 -4.29 -5.81
C LEU A 56 5.06 -5.70 -5.40
N THR A 57 6.38 -5.90 -5.22
CA THR A 57 6.92 -7.18 -4.75
C THR A 57 6.43 -7.52 -3.36
N VAL A 58 6.46 -6.55 -2.44
CA VAL A 58 5.96 -6.74 -1.07
C VAL A 58 4.47 -7.02 -1.07
N HIS A 59 3.69 -6.31 -1.89
CA HIS A 59 2.26 -6.56 -2.05
C HIS A 59 1.98 -8.01 -2.48
N ASP A 60 2.71 -8.53 -3.46
CA ASP A 60 2.49 -9.89 -3.97
C ASP A 60 2.83 -10.96 -2.91
N ILE A 61 3.92 -10.75 -2.16
CA ILE A 61 4.29 -11.62 -1.02
C ILE A 61 3.20 -11.60 0.06
N VAL A 62 2.72 -10.41 0.43
CA VAL A 62 1.69 -10.26 1.45
C VAL A 62 0.35 -10.83 0.98
N LYS A 63 -0.02 -10.63 -0.28
CA LYS A 63 -1.22 -11.23 -0.87
C LYS A 63 -1.16 -12.75 -0.78
N PHE A 64 -0.04 -13.34 -1.20
CA PHE A 64 0.16 -14.79 -1.09
C PHE A 64 0.07 -15.28 0.36
N ALA A 65 0.71 -14.59 1.30
CA ALA A 65 0.65 -14.95 2.73
C ALA A 65 -0.79 -14.87 3.28
N ARG A 66 -1.56 -13.85 2.88
CA ARG A 66 -2.98 -13.70 3.28
C ARG A 66 -3.86 -14.82 2.71
N ASP A 67 -3.64 -15.23 1.47
CA ASP A 67 -4.37 -16.35 0.85
C ASP A 67 -4.09 -17.68 1.58
N GLN A 68 -2.94 -17.80 2.24
CA GLN A 68 -2.59 -18.93 3.11
C GLN A 68 -3.02 -18.76 4.57
N ASN A 69 -3.83 -17.74 4.91
CA ASN A 69 -4.23 -17.37 6.27
C ASN A 69 -3.04 -17.09 7.22
N ILE A 70 -1.89 -16.67 6.68
CA ILE A 70 -0.73 -16.27 7.49
C ILE A 70 -0.93 -14.82 7.94
N LEU A 71 -0.96 -14.61 9.26
CA LEU A 71 -1.18 -13.28 9.84
C LEU A 71 0.04 -12.38 9.62
N CYS A 72 -0.03 -11.48 8.64
CA CYS A 72 0.97 -10.44 8.41
C CYS A 72 0.76 -9.26 9.39
N GLN A 73 1.26 -9.39 10.61
CA GLN A 73 1.23 -8.30 11.59
C GLN A 73 2.54 -7.50 11.57
N GLY A 74 2.65 -6.57 10.62
CA GLY A 74 3.80 -5.65 10.55
C GLY A 74 3.95 -4.82 11.83
N ARG A 75 5.13 -4.87 12.45
CA ARG A 75 5.57 -4.00 13.57
C ARG A 75 6.63 -3.03 13.04
N GLY A 76 6.57 -1.74 13.41
CA GLY A 76 7.56 -0.70 13.05
C GLY A 76 7.05 0.42 12.12
N SER A 77 7.91 1.38 11.75
CA SER A 77 7.58 2.60 10.96
C SER A 77 6.80 2.38 9.66
N ALA A 78 6.83 1.18 9.08
CA ALA A 78 5.97 0.81 7.95
C ALA A 78 4.46 0.91 8.28
N ALA A 79 4.09 0.91 9.57
CA ALA A 79 2.72 1.06 10.07
C ALA A 79 2.13 2.46 9.87
N ASN A 80 2.94 3.50 9.67
CA ASN A 80 2.48 4.87 9.43
C ASN A 80 2.24 5.19 7.95
N SER A 81 2.55 4.27 7.03
CA SER A 81 2.30 4.49 5.60
C SER A 81 0.87 4.08 5.24
N VAL A 82 0.11 5.04 4.67
CA VAL A 82 -1.22 4.78 4.10
C VAL A 82 -1.11 3.78 2.94
N VAL A 83 -0.05 3.86 2.13
CA VAL A 83 0.20 2.90 1.05
C VAL A 83 0.38 1.48 1.60
N CYS A 84 1.21 1.29 2.63
CA CYS A 84 1.39 -0.03 3.27
C CYS A 84 0.09 -0.59 3.87
N TYR A 85 -0.74 0.28 4.48
CA TYR A 85 -2.02 -0.11 5.04
C TYR A 85 -3.01 -0.57 3.96
N CYS A 86 -3.09 0.19 2.86
CA CYS A 86 -3.94 -0.12 1.71
C CYS A 86 -3.49 -1.40 1.00
N LEU A 87 -2.18 -1.63 0.87
CA LEU A 87 -1.63 -2.86 0.29
C LEU A 87 -1.76 -4.09 1.21
N GLY A 88 -2.28 -3.92 2.43
CA GLY A 88 -2.46 -5.04 3.37
C GLY A 88 -1.19 -5.46 4.11
N VAL A 89 -0.08 -4.75 3.92
CA VAL A 89 1.22 -5.00 4.58
C VAL A 89 1.12 -4.75 6.08
N THR A 90 0.34 -3.74 6.46
CA THR A 90 0.11 -3.38 7.85
C THR A 90 -1.37 -3.45 8.20
N SER A 91 -1.67 -3.86 9.43
CA SER A 91 -3.05 -4.03 9.91
C SER A 91 -3.57 -2.85 10.73
N VAL A 92 -2.70 -1.89 11.04
CA VAL A 92 -3.04 -0.70 11.86
C VAL A 92 -3.31 0.47 10.93
N SER A 93 -4.47 1.10 11.09
CA SER A 93 -4.80 2.33 10.36
C SER A 93 -3.86 3.46 10.80
N PRO A 94 -3.29 4.23 9.86
CA PRO A 94 -2.46 5.39 10.19
C PRO A 94 -3.23 6.49 10.94
N GLU A 95 -4.57 6.40 10.99
CA GLU A 95 -5.41 7.30 11.78
C GLU A 95 -5.40 6.97 13.28
N ILE A 96 -5.03 5.74 13.67
CA ILE A 96 -5.10 5.24 15.06
C ILE A 96 -3.75 5.38 15.78
N GLY A 97 -2.64 5.54 15.04
CA GLY A 97 -1.30 5.61 15.60
C GLY A 97 -0.75 7.04 15.69
N THR A 98 -1.03 7.75 16.79
CA THR A 98 -0.04 8.71 17.29
C THR A 98 1.12 7.90 17.88
N MET A 99 1.99 7.37 17.01
CA MET A 99 3.32 6.92 17.44
C MET A 99 4.35 7.83 16.79
N VAL A 100 4.89 8.65 17.68
CA VAL A 100 6.04 9.54 17.56
C VAL A 100 7.20 8.84 16.86
N PHE A 101 7.92 9.60 16.02
CA PHE A 101 9.27 9.27 15.57
C PHE A 101 10.22 9.11 16.76
#